data_AF-A0A1Y1LVQ9-F1
#
_entry.id   AF-A0A1Y1LVQ9-F1
#
_cell.length_a   1.000
_cell.length_b   1.000
_cell.length_c   1.000
_cell.angle_alpha   90.00
_cell.angle_beta   90.00
_cell.angle_gamma   90.00
#
_symmetry.space_group_name_H-M   'P 1'
#
loop_
_entity.id
_entity.type
_entity.pdbx_description
1 polymer ?
#
loop_
_entity_poly.entity_id
_entity_poly.type
_entity_poly.pdbx_seq_one_letter_code
_entity_poly.pdbx_strand_id
1 'polypeptide(L)'
;KNISVGYNHIRDTEYKLEIFSDASRSGWGAVSNNKTVHGFWSEKELSHHINYLELLAAFHGLKKFAKNFKFCNCLLRIDNTTAVAYINKMGSIQYPHLNKLTREMW
;
A
#
# COMPACT_ATOMS: atom_id res chain seq x y z
N LYS A 1 -46.79 -3.95 1.01
CA LYS A 1 -45.80 -3.37 0.07
C LYS A 1 -44.45 -4.01 0.40
N ASN A 2 -44.06 -5.03 -0.36
CA ASN A 2 -42.80 -5.76 -0.16
C ASN A 2 -41.66 -4.90 -0.70
N ILE A 3 -40.77 -4.44 0.17
CA ILE A 3 -39.52 -3.82 -0.28
C ILE A 3 -38.57 -4.98 -0.53
N SER A 4 -38.37 -5.32 -1.80
CA SER A 4 -37.36 -6.28 -2.25
C SER A 4 -36.00 -5.79 -1.76
N VAL A 5 -35.38 -6.58 -0.89
CA VAL A 5 -34.04 -6.35 -0.37
C VAL A 5 -33.09 -6.28 -1.57
N GLY A 6 -32.62 -5.09 -1.91
CA GLY A 6 -31.64 -4.89 -2.96
C GLY A 6 -30.31 -5.45 -2.50
N TYR A 7 -29.97 -6.66 -2.93
CA TYR A 7 -28.64 -7.24 -2.74
C TYR A 7 -27.64 -6.56 -3.68
N ASN A 8 -27.23 -5.34 -3.35
CA ASN A 8 -25.96 -4.84 -3.85
C ASN A 8 -24.88 -5.54 -3.04
N HIS A 9 -24.36 -6.66 -3.53
CA HIS A 9 -23.12 -7.22 -2.98
C HIS A 9 -22.00 -6.20 -3.25
N ILE A 10 -21.82 -5.27 -2.30
CA ILE A 10 -20.59 -4.49 -2.18
C ILE A 10 -19.50 -5.56 -2.09
N ARG A 11 -18.61 -5.61 -3.08
CA ARG A 11 -17.66 -6.70 -3.34
C ARG A 11 -17.19 -7.37 -2.05
N ASP A 12 -17.62 -8.61 -1.83
CA ASP A 12 -17.23 -9.43 -0.68
C ASP A 12 -15.85 -10.05 -0.93
N THR A 13 -14.86 -9.18 -1.12
CA THR A 13 -13.49 -9.61 -1.40
C THR A 13 -12.85 -9.91 -0.06
N GLU A 14 -12.71 -11.19 0.27
CA GLU A 14 -11.99 -11.60 1.48
C GLU A 14 -10.49 -11.29 1.30
N TYR A 15 -9.99 -10.31 2.05
CA TYR A 15 -8.56 -10.00 2.10
C TYR A 15 -7.91 -10.74 3.26
N LYS A 16 -6.83 -11.46 2.99
CA LYS A 16 -6.07 -12.14 4.06
C LYS A 16 -5.25 -11.15 4.90
N LEU A 17 -4.93 -10.00 4.33
CA LEU A 17 -4.22 -8.91 5.00
C LEU A 17 -4.83 -7.58 4.62
N GLU A 18 -5.05 -6.73 5.61
CA GLU A 18 -5.30 -5.30 5.45
C GLU A 18 -4.12 -4.56 6.07
N ILE A 19 -3.42 -3.76 5.27
CA ILE A 19 -2.21 -3.03 5.67
C ILE A 19 -2.48 -1.55 5.47
N PHE A 20 -2.31 -0.79 6.54
CA PHE A 20 -2.32 0.67 6.52
C PHE A 20 -0.89 1.14 6.52
N SER A 21 -0.51 2.05 5.64
CA SER A 21 0.83 2.67 5.65
C SER A 21 0.72 4.17 5.62
N ASP A 22 1.71 4.82 6.22
CA ASP A 22 1.84 6.27 6.28
C ASP A 22 3.32 6.65 6.18
N ALA A 23 3.62 7.73 5.46
CA ALA A 23 4.95 8.29 5.35
C ALA A 23 5.01 9.73 5.83
N SER A 24 6.12 10.06 6.48
CA SER A 24 6.44 11.43 6.90
C SER A 24 7.82 11.82 6.42
N ARG A 25 8.21 13.09 6.65
CA ARG A 25 9.58 13.55 6.39
C ARG A 25 10.63 13.06 7.40
N SER A 26 10.23 12.31 8.41
CA SER A 26 11.15 11.71 9.39
C SER A 26 11.25 10.19 9.26
N GLY A 27 10.18 9.52 8.86
CA GLY A 27 10.13 8.06 8.79
C GLY A 27 8.82 7.55 8.22
N TRP A 28 8.59 6.25 8.40
CA TRP A 28 7.39 5.55 7.96
C TRP A 28 6.82 4.65 9.04
N GLY A 29 5.54 4.34 8.89
CA GLY A 29 4.85 3.32 9.65
C GLY A 29 3.96 2.47 8.75
N ALA A 30 3.73 1.23 9.19
CA ALA A 30 2.65 0.40 8.67
C ALA A 30 2.02 -0.43 9.79
N VAL A 31 0.71 -0.65 9.70
CA VAL A 31 -0.10 -1.40 10.67
C VAL A 31 -0.92 -2.46 9.95
N SER A 32 -0.97 -3.66 10.52
CA SER A 32 -1.86 -4.74 10.08
C SER A 32 -2.18 -5.66 11.25
N ASN A 33 -3.44 -6.04 11.45
CA ASN A 33 -3.89 -6.98 12.50
C ASN A 33 -3.29 -6.68 13.90
N ASN A 34 -3.39 -5.43 14.37
CA ASN A 34 -2.83 -4.94 15.64
C ASN A 34 -1.30 -5.03 15.78
N LYS A 35 -0.58 -5.31 14.69
CA LYS A 35 0.88 -5.26 14.64
C LYS A 35 1.31 -4.00 13.92
N THR A 36 2.28 -3.32 14.49
CA THR A 36 2.86 -2.09 13.95
C THR A 36 4.32 -2.34 13.60
N VAL A 37 4.74 -1.83 12.44
CA VAL A 37 6.13 -1.74 12.04
C VAL A 37 6.42 -0.30 11.64
N HIS A 38 7.63 0.16 11.91
CA HIS A 38 8.03 1.52 11.59
C HIS A 38 9.55 1.56 11.41
N GLY A 39 10.03 2.67 10.85
CA GLY A 39 11.44 2.91 10.66
C GLY A 39 11.72 4.36 10.31
N PHE A 40 13.00 4.71 10.35
CA PHE A 40 13.48 5.99 9.83
C PHE A 40 13.96 5.80 8.40
N TRP A 41 13.92 6.89 7.65
CA TRP A 41 14.49 6.94 6.33
C TRP A 41 16.01 7.12 6.39
N SER A 42 16.73 6.47 5.48
CA SER A 42 18.10 6.86 5.17
C SER A 42 18.13 8.24 4.50
N GLU A 43 19.28 8.93 4.54
CA GLU A 43 19.46 10.21 3.86
C GLU A 43 19.15 10.13 2.36
N LYS A 44 19.49 9.00 1.73
CA LYS A 44 19.18 8.73 0.33
C LYS A 44 17.68 8.60 0.09
N GLU A 45 16.95 7.93 0.98
CA GLU A 45 15.49 7.81 0.86
C GLU A 45 14.83 9.18 1.07
N LEU A 46 15.23 9.93 2.10
CA LEU A 46 14.74 11.28 2.38
C LEU A 46 14.89 12.28 1.23
N SER A 47 15.85 12.05 0.33
CA SER A 47 16.03 12.88 -0.86
C SER A 47 14.86 12.77 -1.86
N HIS A 48 14.02 11.75 -1.75
CA HIS A 48 12.89 11.53 -2.64
C HIS A 48 11.65 12.34 -2.23
N HIS A 49 10.76 12.57 -3.21
CA HIS A 49 9.48 13.24 -2.99
C HIS A 49 8.55 12.39 -2.12
N ILE A 50 7.60 13.04 -1.41
CA ILE A 50 6.67 12.36 -0.50
C ILE A 50 5.90 11.23 -1.18
N ASN A 51 5.48 11.38 -2.44
CA ASN A 51 4.83 10.31 -3.22
C ASN A 51 5.65 9.01 -3.30
N TYR A 52 6.99 9.12 -3.38
CA TYR A 52 7.88 7.96 -3.38
C TYR A 52 8.00 7.36 -1.98
N LEU A 53 8.09 8.20 -0.95
CA LEU A 53 8.14 7.74 0.44
C LEU A 53 6.86 7.00 0.84
N GLU A 54 5.70 7.46 0.37
CA GLU A 54 4.41 6.79 0.57
C GLU A 54 4.38 5.40 -0.07
N LEU A 55 4.83 5.31 -1.32
CA LEU A 55 4.94 4.03 -2.03
C LEU A 55 5.95 3.10 -1.33
N LEU A 56 7.05 3.64 -0.84
CA LEU A 56 8.08 2.89 -0.13
C LEU A 56 7.60 2.39 1.24
N ALA A 57 6.85 3.21 1.98
CA ALA A 57 6.21 2.81 3.24
C ALA A 57 5.24 1.65 3.02
N ALA A 58 4.39 1.74 1.98
CA ALA A 58 3.49 0.65 1.59
C ALA A 58 4.26 -0.63 1.23
N PHE A 59 5.38 -0.51 0.49
CA PHE A 59 6.22 -1.65 0.14
C PHE A 59 6.88 -2.31 1.35
N HIS A 60 7.38 -1.52 2.30
CA HIS A 60 7.93 -2.06 3.55
C HIS A 60 6.86 -2.77 4.38
N GLY A 61 5.67 -2.17 4.50
CA GLY A 61 4.51 -2.80 5.15
C GLY A 61 4.17 -4.15 4.51
N LEU A 62 4.07 -4.18 3.18
CA LEU A 62 3.81 -5.40 2.42
C LEU A 62 4.88 -6.46 2.65
N LYS A 63 6.16 -6.13 2.50
CA LYS A 63 7.29 -7.05 2.75
C LYS A 63 7.25 -7.64 4.16
N LYS A 64 6.85 -6.84 5.14
CA LYS A 64 6.86 -7.27 6.54
C LYS A 64 5.65 -8.13 6.91
N PHE A 65 4.45 -7.73 6.51
CA PHE A 65 3.21 -8.42 6.88
C PHE A 65 2.90 -9.60 5.96
N ALA A 66 3.21 -9.50 4.67
CA ALA A 66 2.95 -10.56 3.69
C ALA A 66 4.09 -11.58 3.54
N LYS A 67 5.16 -11.50 4.34
CA LYS A 67 6.35 -12.38 4.22
C LYS A 67 6.02 -13.88 4.15
N ASN A 68 5.02 -14.32 4.91
CA ASN A 68 4.62 -15.73 5.01
C ASN A 68 3.34 -16.06 4.23
N PHE A 69 2.82 -15.10 3.48
CA PHE A 69 1.60 -15.26 2.71
C PHE A 69 1.94 -15.50 1.24
N LYS A 70 1.22 -16.43 0.62
CA LYS A 70 1.32 -16.75 -0.81
C LYS A 70 -0.09 -16.92 -1.36
N PHE A 71 -0.29 -16.55 -2.63
CA PHE A 71 -1.55 -16.72 -3.35
C PHE A 71 -2.78 -16.14 -2.60
N CYS A 72 -2.65 -14.93 -2.05
CA CYS A 72 -3.74 -14.27 -1.34
C CYS A 72 -3.91 -12.80 -1.73
N ASN A 73 -5.13 -12.30 -1.55
CA ASN A 73 -5.44 -10.88 -1.74
C ASN A 73 -5.03 -10.08 -0.50
N CYS A 74 -4.29 -9.01 -0.72
CA CYS A 74 -3.92 -8.02 0.31
C CYS A 74 -4.56 -6.68 -0.03
N LEU A 75 -5.17 -6.03 0.95
CA LEU A 75 -5.69 -4.68 0.85
C LEU A 75 -4.65 -3.70 1.41
N LEU A 76 -4.16 -2.79 0.56
CA LEU A 76 -3.29 -1.69 0.98
C LEU A 76 -4.13 -0.42 1.13
N ARG A 77 -3.97 0.27 2.27
CA ARG A 77 -4.61 1.55 2.58
C ARG A 77 -3.55 2.61 2.75
N ILE A 78 -3.60 3.59 1.85
CA ILE A 78 -2.62 4.66 1.67
C ILE A 78 -3.41 5.94 1.42
N ASP A 79 -3.01 7.05 2.03
CA ASP A 79 -3.67 8.35 1.90
C ASP A 79 -3.22 9.12 0.62
N ASN A 80 -2.06 8.75 0.07
CA ASN A 80 -1.52 9.35 -1.14
C ASN A 80 -2.11 8.74 -2.43
N THR A 81 -2.96 9.52 -3.09
CA THR A 81 -3.63 9.12 -4.33
C THR A 81 -2.67 8.78 -5.48
N THR A 82 -1.49 9.40 -5.52
CA THR A 82 -0.46 9.08 -6.54
C THR A 82 0.12 7.69 -6.31
N ALA A 83 0.48 7.37 -5.07
CA ALA A 83 0.97 6.04 -4.71
C ALA A 83 -0.07 4.96 -5.01
N VAL A 84 -1.35 5.19 -4.64
CA VAL A 84 -2.46 4.28 -4.95
C VAL A 84 -2.60 4.07 -6.46
N ALA A 85 -2.56 5.15 -7.25
CA ALA A 85 -2.66 5.07 -8.71
C ALA A 85 -1.50 4.26 -9.32
N TYR A 86 -0.28 4.42 -8.81
CA TYR A 86 0.89 3.67 -9.26
C TYR A 86 0.73 2.17 -8.99
N ILE A 87 0.34 1.79 -7.78
CA ILE A 87 0.12 0.39 -7.39
C ILE A 87 -0.97 -0.23 -8.29
N ASN A 88 -2.12 0.42 -8.41
CA ASN A 88 -3.26 -0.09 -9.18
C ASN A 88 -2.97 -0.22 -10.68
N LYS A 89 -2.10 0.63 -11.23
CA LYS A 89 -1.68 0.58 -12.64
C LYS A 89 -0.45 -0.30 -12.88
N MET A 90 0.07 -0.96 -11.84
CA MET A 90 1.31 -1.75 -11.90
C MET A 90 2.51 -0.96 -12.45
N GLY A 91 2.53 0.34 -12.14
CA GLY A 91 3.53 1.30 -12.62
C GLY A 91 2.96 2.36 -13.55
N SER A 92 3.86 3.20 -14.07
CA SER A 92 3.58 4.25 -15.06
C SER A 92 4.88 4.71 -15.72
N ILE A 93 4.79 5.22 -16.95
CA ILE A 93 5.95 5.75 -17.70
C ILE A 93 6.41 7.13 -17.22
N GLN A 94 5.56 7.85 -16.48
CA GLN A 94 5.77 9.27 -16.20
C GLN A 94 6.93 9.54 -15.24
N TYR A 95 7.10 8.70 -14.22
CA TYR A 95 8.16 8.84 -13.21
C TYR A 95 8.93 7.52 -13.07
N PRO A 96 10.11 7.39 -13.70
CA PRO A 96 10.87 6.14 -13.72
C PRO A 96 11.25 5.59 -12.35
N HIS A 97 11.51 6.47 -11.37
CA HIS A 97 11.88 6.05 -10.01
C HIS A 97 10.69 5.43 -9.24
N LEU A 98 9.49 6.02 -9.33
CA LEU A 98 8.26 5.42 -8.81
C LEU A 98 7.91 4.12 -9.53
N ASN A 99 8.11 4.09 -10.85
CA ASN A 99 7.86 2.91 -11.65
C ASN A 99 8.77 1.74 -11.21
N LYS A 100 10.07 2.00 -11.05
CA LYS A 100 11.03 0.99 -10.59
C LYS A 100 10.60 0.37 -9.27
N LEU A 101 10.24 1.20 -8.28
CA LEU A 101 9.78 0.71 -6.98
C LEU A 101 8.46 -0.08 -7.09
N THR A 102 7.49 0.44 -7.87
CA THR A 102 6.21 -0.25 -8.08
C THR A 102 6.41 -1.62 -8.74
N ARG A 103 7.36 -1.74 -9.68
CA ARG A 103 7.71 -3.00 -10.32
C ARG A 103 8.34 -4.02 -9.38
N GLU A 104 8.90 -3.60 -8.24
CA GLU A 104 9.37 -4.53 -7.22
C GLU A 104 8.25 -5.04 -6.30
N MET A 105 7.07 -4.39 -6.33
CA MET A 105 5.89 -4.81 -5.57
C MET A 105 5.09 -5.92 -6.27
N TRP A 106 5.20 -6.02 -7.60
CA TRP A 106 4.46 -6.95 -8.47
C TRP A 106 5.39 -8.06 -8.98
#